data_AF-A0A2A2ADI4-F1
#
_entry.id   AF-A0A2A2ADI4-F1
#
_cell.length_a   1.000
_cell.length_b   1.000
_cell.length_c   1.000
_cell.angle_alpha   90.00
_cell.angle_beta   90.00
_cell.angle_gamma   90.00
#
_symmetry.space_group_name_H-M   'P 1'
#
loop_
_entity.id
_entity.type
_entity.pdbx_description
1 polymer ?
#
loop_
_entity_poly.entity_id
_entity_poly.type
_entity_poly.pdbx_seq_one_letter_code
_entity_poly.pdbx_strand_id
1 'polypeptide(L)'
;MKFQYRYLGHSTAHSTAQATQLSFAPDTLRSPVFFEAELAQQLPFREAISALHDVVLSDLRPQQQDRTAYFAWLQAHEPQLLADFMAQEQAVRQEMAQTRRELDAVRAEKHALQAPFLKAQQRYFDYLYQQHRDAWFVLDPVITVHPDKLFFECFSRDEASYAALSCSHESFRHHGAFSCGTTNIDYSSGLYQEFQQIRDYRKTTLAVAADGFAVQHGQAAAFVESQIELPDSWVRGFLQVSSAMTLPAHTVQLHPMDVYNICHVLRRRRERTGPRSIRFFLQPGAPLRMRFEPWSVDVHCPRSIYTGSQEAEIRIWGRRRLLTLQRLIPVAERFTVHLLGSGMPSFWIAHLPGGMQFTLGLSGWTANDWASQAQFDLLGPRHSVAPQATAQVLAALQQHWLGSTAQLAAQTGLPSPTVVAALVLLTQAGRVVFDLVQGLWRLRELSAQPLPLERLRYASEREAQAAALLHGAQQAGQPVQVARQALGGGRECLQASVADGAQRHEVQLELDADARLESGRCQCNFFTQNQLRRGPCAHMLAVRMADTAQRMLQPQANAAAPAWAEVPGGDEA
;
A
#
# COMPACT_ATOMS: atom_id res chain seq x y z
N MET A 1 -17.82 -13.78 -3.62
CA MET A 1 -17.77 -15.12 -2.97
C MET A 1 -19.07 -15.24 -2.15
N LYS A 2 -19.68 -16.41 -1.95
CA LYS A 2 -20.87 -16.54 -1.08
C LYS A 2 -20.42 -17.16 0.24
N PHE A 3 -20.15 -16.34 1.23
CA PHE A 3 -19.89 -16.78 2.60
C PHE A 3 -21.20 -16.77 3.41
N GLN A 4 -21.31 -17.68 4.38
CA GLN A 4 -22.44 -17.77 5.30
C GLN A 4 -22.08 -17.02 6.60
N TYR A 5 -23.00 -16.19 7.10
CA TYR A 5 -22.77 -15.27 8.22
C TYR A 5 -23.63 -15.62 9.44
N ARG A 6 -23.14 -15.29 10.65
CA ARG A 6 -23.95 -15.29 11.89
C ARG A 6 -23.36 -14.29 12.91
N TYR A 7 -24.14 -13.29 13.31
CA TYR A 7 -23.75 -12.26 14.29
C TYR A 7 -24.62 -12.33 15.56
N LEU A 8 -24.08 -11.83 16.67
CA LEU A 8 -24.78 -11.54 17.93
C LEU A 8 -24.19 -10.23 18.48
N GLY A 9 -24.88 -9.08 18.40
CA GLY A 9 -24.50 -7.81 19.05
C GLY A 9 -24.33 -6.57 18.14
N HIS A 10 -24.12 -5.38 18.75
CA HIS A 10 -24.01 -4.06 18.08
C HIS A 10 -22.75 -3.31 18.54
N SER A 11 -22.06 -2.57 17.66
CA SER A 11 -21.06 -1.58 18.09
C SER A 11 -21.77 -0.42 18.77
N THR A 12 -21.31 0.01 19.94
CA THR A 12 -21.98 1.04 20.73
C THR A 12 -20.98 2.07 21.22
N ALA A 13 -21.37 3.34 21.12
CA ALA A 13 -20.70 4.44 21.79
C ALA A 13 -21.64 4.93 22.90
N HIS A 14 -21.17 4.90 24.14
CA HIS A 14 -21.91 5.42 25.29
C HIS A 14 -21.16 6.62 25.87
N SER A 15 -21.73 7.81 25.71
CA SER A 15 -21.14 9.07 26.15
C SER A 15 -21.96 9.65 27.32
N THR A 16 -21.31 9.86 28.45
CA THR A 16 -21.87 10.54 29.63
C THR A 16 -21.12 11.85 29.88
N ALA A 17 -21.58 12.63 30.87
CA ALA A 17 -20.87 13.85 31.28
C ALA A 17 -19.41 13.59 31.70
N GLN A 18 -19.12 12.38 32.22
CA GLN A 18 -17.84 12.03 32.85
C GLN A 18 -16.99 11.01 32.05
N ALA A 19 -17.58 10.20 31.17
CA ALA A 19 -16.89 9.13 30.44
C ALA A 19 -17.47 8.87 29.05
N THR A 20 -16.62 8.44 28.12
CA THR A 20 -16.99 7.95 26.78
C THR A 20 -16.49 6.52 26.64
N GLN A 21 -17.39 5.57 26.40
CA GLN A 21 -17.06 4.16 26.18
C GLN A 21 -17.36 3.82 24.71
N LEU A 22 -16.39 3.25 24.01
CA LEU A 22 -16.54 2.77 22.63
C LEU A 22 -16.38 1.26 22.64
N SER A 23 -17.42 0.53 22.23
CA SER A 23 -17.44 -0.93 22.12
C SER A 23 -17.64 -1.35 20.67
N PHE A 24 -16.77 -2.22 20.15
CA PHE A 24 -16.82 -2.74 18.78
C PHE A 24 -17.29 -4.19 18.78
N ALA A 25 -18.34 -4.51 18.01
CA ALA A 25 -18.87 -5.88 17.90
C ALA A 25 -18.10 -6.69 16.83
N PRO A 26 -17.59 -7.90 17.15
CA PRO A 26 -16.77 -8.74 16.27
C PRO A 26 -17.52 -9.95 15.68
N ASP A 27 -16.82 -10.69 14.81
CA ASP A 27 -17.24 -11.95 14.19
C ASP A 27 -16.95 -13.17 15.10
N THR A 28 -17.97 -14.03 15.29
CA THR A 28 -17.99 -15.16 16.24
C THR A 28 -17.37 -16.47 15.71
N LEU A 29 -16.91 -16.52 14.45
CA LEU A 29 -16.19 -17.69 13.90
C LEU A 29 -14.68 -17.68 14.19
N ARG A 30 -14.20 -16.79 15.08
CA ARG A 30 -12.79 -16.52 15.35
C ARG A 30 -12.33 -17.07 16.70
N SER A 31 -11.02 -17.23 16.87
CA SER A 31 -10.45 -17.12 18.22
C SER A 31 -10.76 -15.72 18.74
N PRO A 32 -11.27 -15.58 19.97
CA PRO A 32 -11.80 -14.31 20.47
C PRO A 32 -10.70 -13.24 20.44
N VAL A 33 -10.80 -12.22 19.58
CA VAL A 33 -9.95 -11.03 19.64
C VAL A 33 -10.64 -10.06 20.57
N PHE A 34 -10.01 -9.69 21.68
CA PHE A 34 -10.57 -8.68 22.56
C PHE A 34 -9.47 -7.83 23.15
N PHE A 35 -9.77 -6.56 23.36
CA PHE A 35 -8.88 -5.56 23.90
C PHE A 35 -9.72 -4.48 24.57
N GLU A 36 -9.58 -4.29 25.88
CA GLU A 36 -10.23 -3.20 26.59
C GLU A 36 -9.19 -2.37 27.33
N ALA A 37 -9.13 -1.07 27.04
CA ALA A 37 -8.20 -0.18 27.72
C ALA A 37 -8.67 1.28 27.71
N GLU A 38 -8.31 2.02 28.77
CA GLU A 38 -8.52 3.47 28.86
C GLU A 38 -7.39 4.21 28.12
N LEU A 39 -7.73 5.16 27.26
CA LEU A 39 -6.74 6.00 26.58
C LEU A 39 -6.01 6.90 27.57
N ALA A 40 -4.68 6.87 27.54
CA ALA A 40 -3.86 7.77 28.33
C ALA A 40 -3.71 9.17 27.69
N GLN A 41 -3.84 9.25 26.36
CA GLN A 41 -3.65 10.46 25.55
C GLN A 41 -4.84 10.67 24.61
N GLN A 42 -5.87 11.38 25.06
CA GLN A 42 -7.15 11.51 24.37
C GLN A 42 -7.06 12.38 23.10
N LEU A 43 -6.49 13.58 23.20
CA LEU A 43 -6.41 14.50 22.05
C LEU A 43 -5.56 13.99 20.89
N PRO A 44 -4.32 13.48 21.09
CA PRO A 44 -3.54 12.98 19.98
C PRO A 44 -4.21 11.78 19.31
N PHE A 45 -4.84 10.87 20.07
CA PHE A 45 -5.62 9.76 19.51
C PHE A 45 -6.78 10.27 18.65
N ARG A 46 -7.55 11.27 19.14
CA ARG A 46 -8.65 11.88 18.39
C ARG A 46 -8.18 12.42 17.04
N GLU A 47 -7.12 13.22 17.02
CA GLU A 47 -6.63 13.80 15.76
C GLU A 47 -6.10 12.73 14.81
N ALA A 48 -5.44 11.70 15.34
CA ALA A 48 -4.91 10.58 14.57
C ALA A 48 -6.01 9.73 13.93
N ILE A 49 -7.01 9.31 14.69
CA ILE A 49 -8.12 8.51 14.16
C ILE A 49 -8.99 9.34 13.20
N SER A 50 -9.08 10.66 13.42
CA SER A 50 -9.75 11.57 12.49
C SER A 50 -8.98 11.74 11.17
N ALA A 51 -7.65 11.81 11.22
CA ALA A 51 -6.83 11.84 10.01
C ALA A 51 -6.93 10.52 9.23
N LEU A 52 -7.12 9.39 9.92
CA LEU A 52 -7.41 8.10 9.30
C LEU A 52 -8.73 8.17 8.50
N HIS A 53 -9.79 8.75 9.10
CA HIS A 53 -11.06 8.98 8.42
C HIS A 53 -10.93 9.85 7.15
N ASP A 54 -10.16 10.94 7.23
CA ASP A 54 -9.92 11.80 6.06
C ASP A 54 -9.23 11.03 4.90
N VAL A 55 -8.41 10.02 5.22
CA VAL A 55 -7.81 9.13 4.23
C VAL A 55 -8.85 8.17 3.64
N VAL A 56 -9.68 7.54 4.49
CA VAL A 56 -10.76 6.63 4.06
C VAL A 56 -11.68 7.32 3.05
N LEU A 57 -12.08 8.57 3.31
CA LEU A 57 -12.97 9.33 2.44
C LEU A 57 -12.28 9.89 1.18
N SER A 58 -10.95 9.96 1.16
CA SER A 58 -10.21 10.57 0.07
C SER A 58 -10.44 9.82 -1.25
N ASP A 59 -10.84 10.56 -2.28
CA ASP A 59 -10.86 10.10 -3.67
C ASP A 59 -10.41 11.24 -4.58
N LEU A 60 -9.25 11.08 -5.22
CA LEU A 60 -8.71 12.07 -6.17
C LEU A 60 -8.91 11.65 -7.63
N ARG A 61 -9.66 10.57 -7.89
CA ARG A 61 -10.09 10.26 -9.26
C ARG A 61 -10.98 11.40 -9.78
N PRO A 62 -10.95 11.69 -11.09
CA PRO A 62 -11.87 12.64 -11.68
C PRO A 62 -13.30 12.15 -11.44
N GLN A 63 -13.99 12.72 -10.46
CA GLN A 63 -15.40 12.45 -10.28
C GLN A 63 -16.14 13.07 -11.45
N GLN A 64 -17.00 12.29 -12.09
CA GLN A 64 -17.88 12.79 -13.12
C GLN A 64 -18.77 13.82 -12.43
N GLN A 65 -18.51 15.11 -12.70
CA GLN A 65 -19.37 16.17 -12.19
C GLN A 65 -20.77 15.89 -12.70
N ASP A 66 -21.77 15.96 -11.81
CA ASP A 66 -23.16 15.95 -12.21
C ASP A 66 -23.37 17.13 -13.17
N ARG A 67 -23.38 16.79 -14.45
CA ARG A 67 -23.45 17.74 -15.56
C ARG A 67 -24.88 17.91 -16.03
N THR A 68 -25.87 17.43 -15.29
CA THR A 68 -27.28 17.51 -15.70
C THR A 68 -27.70 18.96 -15.97
N ALA A 69 -27.26 19.90 -15.12
CA ALA A 69 -27.47 21.34 -15.34
C ALA A 69 -26.66 21.92 -16.51
N TYR A 70 -25.43 21.44 -16.72
CA TYR A 70 -24.58 21.87 -17.85
C TYR A 70 -25.08 21.33 -19.18
N PHE A 71 -25.58 20.09 -19.25
CA PHE A 71 -26.16 19.50 -20.45
C PHE A 71 -27.51 20.14 -20.78
N ALA A 72 -28.33 20.46 -19.79
CA ALA A 72 -29.54 21.27 -20.00
C ALA A 72 -29.21 22.67 -20.54
N TRP A 73 -28.16 23.31 -20.01
CA TRP A 73 -27.67 24.60 -20.52
C TRP A 73 -27.07 24.47 -21.93
N LEU A 74 -26.22 23.47 -22.18
CA LEU A 74 -25.57 23.23 -23.47
C LEU A 74 -26.61 22.97 -24.56
N GLN A 75 -27.60 22.12 -24.30
CA GLN A 75 -28.69 21.81 -25.23
C GLN A 75 -29.54 23.05 -25.58
N ALA A 76 -29.64 24.01 -24.66
CA ALA A 76 -30.31 25.29 -24.90
C ALA A 76 -29.45 26.31 -25.68
N HIS A 77 -28.11 26.18 -25.67
CA HIS A 77 -27.17 27.16 -26.25
C HIS A 77 -26.33 26.60 -27.42
N GLU A 78 -26.46 25.31 -27.74
CA GLU A 78 -25.82 24.60 -28.84
C GLU A 78 -26.04 25.28 -30.21
N PRO A 79 -27.26 25.78 -30.54
CA PRO A 79 -27.50 26.47 -31.82
C PRO A 79 -26.71 27.77 -31.97
N GLN A 80 -26.43 28.46 -30.86
CA GLN A 80 -25.64 29.70 -30.84
C GLN A 80 -24.13 29.43 -30.90
N LEU A 81 -23.65 28.39 -30.22
CA LEU A 81 -22.22 28.02 -30.21
C LEU A 81 -21.75 27.40 -31.54
N LEU A 82 -22.62 26.70 -32.27
CA LEU A 82 -22.34 26.18 -33.60
C LEU A 82 -22.17 27.28 -34.66
N ALA A 83 -22.83 28.42 -34.48
CA ALA A 83 -22.77 29.54 -35.42
C ALA A 83 -21.38 30.20 -35.49
N ASP A 84 -20.63 30.20 -34.38
CA ASP A 84 -19.32 30.85 -34.28
C ASP A 84 -18.13 29.93 -34.65
N PHE A 85 -18.31 28.60 -34.61
CA PHE A 85 -17.22 27.63 -34.83
C PHE A 85 -17.06 27.17 -36.30
N MET A 86 -17.86 27.71 -37.23
CA MET A 86 -17.96 27.22 -38.62
C MET A 86 -17.16 28.02 -39.66
N ALA A 87 -16.08 28.71 -39.26
CA ALA A 87 -15.11 29.26 -40.20
C ALA A 87 -13.79 28.50 -40.14
N GLN A 88 -13.47 27.81 -41.25
CA GLN A 88 -12.25 27.04 -41.55
C GLN A 88 -12.22 25.59 -41.01
N GLU A 89 -12.47 24.63 -41.93
CA GLU A 89 -11.57 23.50 -42.25
C GLU A 89 -12.41 22.39 -42.93
N GLN A 90 -12.66 22.54 -44.23
CA GLN A 90 -13.73 21.81 -44.92
C GLN A 90 -13.31 20.47 -45.53
N ALA A 91 -12.01 20.12 -45.50
CA ALA A 91 -11.51 18.83 -45.97
C ALA A 91 -11.38 17.80 -44.83
N VAL A 92 -10.79 18.18 -43.69
CA VAL A 92 -10.64 17.30 -42.51
C VAL A 92 -12.00 16.94 -41.88
N ARG A 93 -12.99 17.84 -41.99
CA ARG A 93 -14.34 17.62 -41.43
C ARG A 93 -15.12 16.49 -42.09
N GLN A 94 -14.96 16.23 -43.39
CA GLN A 94 -15.74 15.19 -44.06
C GLN A 94 -15.31 13.80 -43.64
N GLU A 95 -13.99 13.58 -43.57
CA GLU A 95 -13.39 12.34 -43.11
C GLU A 95 -13.67 12.12 -41.61
N MET A 96 -13.48 13.16 -40.78
CA MET A 96 -13.87 13.13 -39.37
C MET A 96 -15.37 12.91 -39.16
N ALA A 97 -16.25 13.44 -40.02
CA ALA A 97 -17.69 13.27 -39.90
C ALA A 97 -18.13 11.86 -40.27
N GLN A 98 -17.42 11.19 -41.19
CA GLN A 98 -17.68 9.80 -41.51
C GLN A 98 -17.21 8.89 -40.36
N THR A 99 -15.96 9.05 -39.90
CA THR A 99 -15.44 8.28 -38.77
C THR A 99 -16.21 8.55 -37.47
N ARG A 100 -16.68 9.80 -37.23
CA ARG A 100 -17.55 10.10 -36.10
C ARG A 100 -18.89 9.41 -36.22
N ARG A 101 -19.52 9.39 -37.40
CA ARG A 101 -20.79 8.67 -37.59
C ARG A 101 -20.65 7.17 -37.30
N GLU A 102 -19.57 6.55 -37.77
CA GLU A 102 -19.28 5.14 -37.48
C GLU A 102 -19.01 4.92 -35.98
N LEU A 103 -18.21 5.78 -35.36
CA LEU A 103 -17.92 5.71 -33.93
C LEU A 103 -19.17 5.95 -33.07
N ASP A 104 -20.04 6.88 -33.47
CA ASP A 104 -21.27 7.21 -32.78
C ASP A 104 -22.29 6.08 -32.94
N ALA A 105 -22.33 5.40 -34.09
CA ALA A 105 -23.12 4.18 -34.27
C ALA A 105 -22.64 3.04 -33.37
N VAL A 106 -21.33 2.78 -33.31
CA VAL A 106 -20.73 1.77 -32.42
C VAL A 106 -20.95 2.12 -30.94
N ARG A 107 -20.84 3.40 -30.57
CA ARG A 107 -21.12 3.87 -29.22
C ARG A 107 -22.61 3.75 -28.87
N ALA A 108 -23.50 4.05 -29.80
CA ALA A 108 -24.93 3.90 -29.62
C ALA A 108 -25.32 2.44 -29.42
N GLU A 109 -24.75 1.53 -30.21
CA GLU A 109 -24.95 0.09 -30.07
C GLU A 109 -24.39 -0.43 -28.74
N LYS A 110 -23.15 -0.06 -28.39
CA LYS A 110 -22.56 -0.39 -27.08
C LYS A 110 -23.42 0.14 -25.93
N HIS A 111 -23.89 1.39 -26.03
CA HIS A 111 -24.74 1.98 -25.01
C HIS A 111 -26.09 1.27 -24.94
N ALA A 112 -26.69 0.89 -26.06
CA ALA A 112 -27.94 0.10 -26.09
C ALA A 112 -27.76 -1.26 -25.41
N LEU A 113 -26.64 -1.95 -25.66
CA LEU A 113 -26.29 -3.22 -25.02
C LEU A 113 -26.00 -3.08 -23.52
N GLN A 114 -25.33 -2.00 -23.11
CA GLN A 114 -24.96 -1.74 -21.71
C GLN A 114 -26.08 -1.07 -20.91
N ALA A 115 -27.04 -0.38 -21.56
CA ALA A 115 -28.07 0.41 -20.90
C ALA A 115 -28.90 -0.39 -19.88
N PRO A 116 -29.29 -1.66 -20.11
CA PRO A 116 -29.99 -2.45 -19.10
C PRO A 116 -29.14 -2.68 -17.84
N PHE A 117 -27.85 -3.00 -18.01
CA PHE A 117 -26.91 -3.18 -16.90
C PHE A 117 -26.66 -1.86 -16.17
N LEU A 118 -26.36 -0.77 -16.89
CA LEU A 118 -26.10 0.54 -16.30
C LEU A 118 -27.33 1.09 -15.57
N LYS A 119 -28.54 0.91 -16.11
CA LYS A 119 -29.79 1.29 -15.44
C LYS A 119 -30.05 0.43 -14.20
N ALA A 120 -29.77 -0.87 -14.25
CA ALA A 120 -29.90 -1.75 -13.09
C ALA A 120 -28.89 -1.40 -11.99
N GLN A 121 -27.64 -1.11 -12.38
CA GLN A 121 -26.58 -0.64 -11.51
C GLN A 121 -26.94 0.71 -10.88
N GLN A 122 -27.38 1.67 -11.69
CA GLN A 122 -27.82 2.99 -11.22
C GLN A 122 -29.02 2.85 -10.28
N ARG A 123 -30.03 2.04 -10.60
CA ARG A 123 -31.17 1.80 -9.71
C ARG A 123 -30.77 1.16 -8.39
N TYR A 124 -29.82 0.22 -8.40
CA TYR A 124 -29.27 -0.39 -7.19
C TYR A 124 -28.54 0.63 -6.32
N PHE A 125 -27.73 1.48 -6.96
CA PHE A 125 -26.99 2.54 -6.30
C PHE A 125 -27.92 3.68 -5.81
N ASP A 126 -28.89 4.12 -6.59
CA ASP A 126 -29.89 5.11 -6.16
C ASP A 126 -30.72 4.58 -4.98
N TYR A 127 -31.08 3.29 -5.00
CA TYR A 127 -31.73 2.62 -3.87
C TYR A 127 -30.82 2.61 -2.63
N LEU A 128 -29.54 2.23 -2.77
CA LEU A 128 -28.55 2.32 -1.68
C LEU A 128 -28.44 3.74 -1.14
N TYR A 129 -28.30 4.75 -2.00
CA TYR A 129 -28.18 6.15 -1.59
C TYR A 129 -29.43 6.67 -0.86
N GLN A 130 -30.63 6.22 -1.27
CA GLN A 130 -31.90 6.67 -0.68
C GLN A 130 -32.28 5.91 0.60
N GLN A 131 -31.98 4.61 0.68
CA GLN A 131 -32.47 3.71 1.73
C GLN A 131 -31.38 3.28 2.72
N HIS A 132 -30.11 3.26 2.29
CA HIS A 132 -28.96 2.80 3.06
C HIS A 132 -27.73 3.67 2.78
N ARG A 133 -27.84 4.96 3.12
CA ARG A 133 -26.82 5.98 2.85
C ARG A 133 -25.45 5.64 3.45
N ASP A 134 -25.44 4.88 4.53
CA ASP A 134 -24.23 4.37 5.20
C ASP A 134 -23.55 3.25 4.39
N ALA A 135 -24.33 2.40 3.70
CA ALA A 135 -23.80 1.37 2.79
C ALA A 135 -23.23 1.94 1.46
N TRP A 136 -23.37 3.25 1.21
CA TRP A 136 -22.75 3.95 0.08
C TRP A 136 -21.25 4.24 0.31
N PHE A 137 -20.80 4.22 1.57
CA PHE A 137 -19.45 4.59 1.98
C PHE A 137 -18.78 3.48 2.78
N VAL A 138 -18.57 2.33 2.16
CA VAL A 138 -17.93 1.21 2.85
C VAL A 138 -16.45 1.18 2.48
N LEU A 139 -15.61 1.70 3.38
CA LEU A 139 -14.21 1.33 3.46
C LEU A 139 -13.82 1.26 4.94
N ASP A 140 -13.80 0.03 5.42
CA ASP A 140 -13.75 -0.30 6.84
C ASP A 140 -12.29 -0.48 7.29
N PRO A 141 -11.80 0.33 8.24
CA PRO A 141 -10.47 0.14 8.79
C PRO A 141 -10.30 -1.25 9.40
N VAL A 142 -9.15 -1.85 9.14
CA VAL A 142 -8.69 -3.08 9.74
C VAL A 142 -8.06 -2.75 11.09
N ILE A 143 -8.57 -3.34 12.16
CA ILE A 143 -8.02 -3.26 13.51
C ILE A 143 -7.21 -4.52 13.80
N THR A 144 -5.95 -4.37 14.20
CA THR A 144 -5.15 -5.49 14.72
C THR A 144 -4.80 -5.26 16.17
N VAL A 145 -5.16 -6.20 17.05
CA VAL A 145 -4.64 -6.31 18.40
C VAL A 145 -3.40 -7.19 18.34
N HIS A 146 -2.23 -6.61 18.62
CA HIS A 146 -0.94 -7.31 18.65
C HIS A 146 -0.34 -7.21 20.07
N PRO A 147 0.54 -8.12 20.51
CA PRO A 147 1.02 -8.12 21.89
C PRO A 147 1.62 -6.83 22.44
N ASP A 148 2.17 -5.97 21.59
CA ASP A 148 2.82 -4.71 21.96
C ASP A 148 2.06 -3.44 21.49
N LYS A 149 1.06 -3.56 20.60
CA LYS A 149 0.31 -2.41 20.08
C LYS A 149 -1.03 -2.76 19.44
N LEU A 150 -1.88 -1.74 19.34
CA LEU A 150 -3.12 -1.72 18.58
C LEU A 150 -2.90 -0.98 17.25
N PHE A 151 -3.33 -1.58 16.14
CA PHE A 151 -3.25 -0.97 14.80
C PHE A 151 -4.65 -0.66 14.26
N PHE A 152 -4.78 0.46 13.53
CA PHE A 152 -5.92 0.76 12.67
C PHE A 152 -5.39 1.08 11.28
N GLU A 153 -5.72 0.27 10.29
CA GLU A 153 -5.21 0.41 8.92
C GLU A 153 -6.34 0.64 7.93
N CYS A 154 -6.15 1.50 6.93
CA CYS A 154 -7.12 1.70 5.86
C CYS A 154 -6.45 2.13 4.54
N PHE A 155 -7.19 1.99 3.44
CA PHE A 155 -6.87 2.65 2.18
C PHE A 155 -7.88 3.74 1.83
N SER A 156 -7.47 4.68 0.98
CA SER A 156 -8.38 5.63 0.34
C SER A 156 -9.29 4.94 -0.69
N ARG A 157 -10.37 5.61 -1.12
CA ARG A 157 -11.33 5.10 -2.13
C ARG A 157 -10.72 4.79 -3.49
N ASP A 158 -9.64 5.47 -3.80
CA ASP A 158 -8.83 5.26 -4.99
C ASP A 158 -7.58 4.40 -4.73
N GLU A 159 -7.46 3.84 -3.52
CA GLU A 159 -6.41 2.92 -3.08
C GLU A 159 -4.98 3.43 -3.29
N ALA A 160 -4.80 4.74 -3.52
CA ALA A 160 -3.50 5.38 -3.74
C ALA A 160 -2.88 5.96 -2.46
N SER A 161 -3.68 6.09 -1.39
CA SER A 161 -3.21 6.35 -0.03
C SER A 161 -3.43 5.11 0.84
N TYR A 162 -2.41 4.74 1.60
CA TYR A 162 -2.50 3.85 2.74
C TYR A 162 -2.35 4.70 4.01
N ALA A 163 -3.12 4.40 5.05
CA ALA A 163 -2.90 4.99 6.37
C ALA A 163 -2.96 3.94 7.47
N ALA A 164 -2.11 4.12 8.49
CA ALA A 164 -2.11 3.29 9.68
C ALA A 164 -1.87 4.12 10.93
N LEU A 165 -2.77 4.00 11.91
CA LEU A 165 -2.57 4.47 13.27
C LEU A 165 -2.11 3.29 14.13
N SER A 166 -0.88 3.36 14.63
CA SER A 166 -0.33 2.41 15.60
C SER A 166 -0.31 3.05 16.98
N CYS A 167 -0.95 2.42 17.95
CA CYS A 167 -0.94 2.84 19.35
C CYS A 167 -0.21 1.77 20.17
N SER A 168 0.99 2.10 20.66
CA SER A 168 1.72 1.27 21.61
C SER A 168 0.85 0.97 22.84
N HIS A 169 1.04 -0.18 23.49
CA HIS A 169 0.32 -0.49 24.72
C HIS A 169 0.56 0.56 25.82
N GLU A 170 1.70 1.28 25.78
CA GLU A 170 1.96 2.43 26.67
C GLU A 170 1.01 3.62 26.47
N SER A 171 0.32 3.69 25.32
CA SER A 171 -0.72 4.69 25.05
C SER A 171 -1.99 4.46 25.87
N PHE A 172 -2.08 3.33 26.57
CA PHE A 172 -3.26 2.88 27.27
C PHE A 172 -2.99 2.60 28.76
N ARG A 173 -4.03 2.79 29.56
CA ARG A 173 -4.15 2.25 30.91
C ARG A 173 -5.00 0.99 30.80
N HIS A 174 -4.34 -0.16 30.84
CA HIS A 174 -4.98 -1.45 30.62
C HIS A 174 -5.94 -1.83 31.74
N HIS A 175 -7.06 -2.41 31.35
CA HIS A 175 -8.02 -3.04 32.25
C HIS A 175 -8.20 -4.50 31.80
N GLY A 176 -7.41 -5.43 32.36
CA GLY A 176 -7.62 -6.86 32.18
C GLY A 176 -6.78 -7.55 31.09
N ALA A 177 -7.14 -8.80 30.81
CA ALA A 177 -6.52 -9.61 29.76
C ALA A 177 -6.94 -9.10 28.36
N PHE A 178 -6.16 -9.44 27.34
CA PHE A 178 -6.52 -9.21 25.94
C PHE A 178 -6.15 -10.45 25.12
N SER A 179 -6.68 -10.54 23.91
CA SER A 179 -6.36 -11.59 22.96
C SER A 179 -6.07 -11.02 21.59
N CYS A 180 -4.99 -11.50 20.98
CA CYS A 180 -4.44 -10.96 19.75
C CYS A 180 -5.21 -11.46 18.53
N GLY A 181 -5.29 -10.61 17.51
CA GLY A 181 -5.81 -10.94 16.19
C GLY A 181 -6.34 -9.71 15.47
N THR A 182 -6.97 -9.93 14.32
CA THR A 182 -7.42 -8.86 13.44
C THR A 182 -8.94 -8.86 13.34
N THR A 183 -9.54 -7.67 13.30
CA THR A 183 -10.95 -7.45 12.99
C THR A 183 -11.11 -6.23 12.09
N ASN A 184 -12.30 -6.02 11.55
CA ASN A 184 -12.62 -4.82 10.78
C ASN A 184 -13.77 -4.11 11.47
N ILE A 185 -13.85 -2.80 11.30
CA ILE A 185 -14.93 -1.98 11.82
C ILE A 185 -15.61 -1.20 10.70
N ASP A 186 -16.93 -1.17 10.71
CA ASP A 186 -17.68 -0.21 9.90
C ASP A 186 -17.37 1.20 10.40
N TYR A 187 -16.79 2.03 9.54
CA TYR A 187 -16.47 3.41 9.89
C TYR A 187 -17.60 4.34 9.45
N SER A 188 -18.69 4.31 10.21
CA SER A 188 -19.85 5.14 9.94
C SER A 188 -19.63 6.62 10.29
N SER A 189 -20.44 7.49 9.70
CA SER A 189 -20.43 8.93 10.03
C SER A 189 -20.76 9.20 11.50
N GLY A 190 -21.57 8.33 12.13
CA GLY A 190 -21.87 8.37 13.56
C GLY A 190 -20.62 8.08 14.41
N LEU A 191 -19.88 7.02 14.09
CA LEU A 191 -18.63 6.69 14.78
C LEU A 191 -17.61 7.83 14.67
N TYR A 192 -17.50 8.46 13.50
CA TYR A 192 -16.66 9.65 13.32
C TYR A 192 -17.03 10.80 14.26
N GLN A 193 -18.33 11.10 14.40
CA GLN A 193 -18.82 12.16 15.29
C GLN A 193 -18.52 11.85 16.75
N GLU A 194 -18.58 10.59 17.17
CA GLU A 194 -18.22 10.16 18.52
C GLU A 194 -16.73 10.37 18.80
N PHE A 195 -15.84 10.08 17.84
CA PHE A 195 -14.43 10.45 17.99
C PHE A 195 -14.25 11.96 18.16
N GLN A 196 -15.02 12.80 17.45
CA GLN A 196 -14.96 14.26 17.63
C GLN A 196 -15.38 14.73 19.03
N GLN A 197 -16.09 13.91 19.81
CA GLN A 197 -16.49 14.24 21.18
C GLN A 197 -15.41 13.94 22.23
N ILE A 198 -14.30 13.28 21.86
CA ILE A 198 -13.19 12.99 22.76
C ILE A 198 -12.57 14.30 23.28
N ARG A 199 -12.35 14.36 24.60
CA ARG A 199 -11.78 15.51 25.34
C ARG A 199 -10.80 15.01 26.40
N ASP A 200 -9.75 15.78 26.70
CA ASP A 200 -8.73 15.39 27.69
C ASP A 200 -9.29 15.17 29.11
N TYR A 201 -10.33 15.92 29.50
CA TYR A 201 -10.90 15.83 30.84
C TYR A 201 -11.90 14.67 30.99
N ARG A 202 -12.26 13.96 29.91
CA ARG A 202 -13.15 12.79 29.96
C ARG A 202 -12.35 11.51 29.82
N LYS A 203 -12.69 10.51 30.63
CA LYS A 203 -12.14 9.17 30.42
C LYS A 203 -12.69 8.59 29.12
N THR A 204 -11.82 8.02 28.30
CA THR A 204 -12.21 7.34 27.07
C THR A 204 -11.71 5.91 27.12
N THR A 205 -12.63 4.95 27.10
CA THR A 205 -12.31 3.51 27.03
C THR A 205 -12.52 3.02 25.62
N LEU A 206 -11.50 2.38 25.05
CA LEU A 206 -11.60 1.62 23.81
C LEU A 206 -11.79 0.14 24.15
N ALA A 207 -12.86 -0.46 23.65
CA ALA A 207 -13.16 -1.88 23.80
C ALA A 207 -13.36 -2.51 22.42
N VAL A 208 -12.42 -3.34 21.99
CA VAL A 208 -12.59 -4.33 20.93
C VAL A 208 -13.09 -5.60 21.62
N ALA A 209 -14.35 -6.01 21.44
CA ALA A 209 -14.84 -7.25 22.05
C ALA A 209 -14.62 -8.45 21.12
N ALA A 210 -14.75 -9.68 21.64
CA ALA A 210 -14.76 -10.96 20.91
C ALA A 210 -16.18 -11.55 20.73
N ASP A 211 -17.10 -11.01 21.51
CA ASP A 211 -18.46 -11.40 21.75
C ASP A 211 -19.28 -10.12 21.69
N GLY A 212 -20.15 -9.99 20.68
CA GLY A 212 -21.03 -8.84 20.66
C GLY A 212 -21.96 -8.92 21.87
N PHE A 213 -21.75 -7.98 22.79
CA PHE A 213 -22.48 -7.95 24.06
C PHE A 213 -23.90 -7.44 23.82
N ALA A 214 -24.89 -8.19 24.31
CA ALA A 214 -26.29 -7.79 24.29
C ALA A 214 -26.59 -6.91 25.52
N VAL A 215 -27.06 -5.68 25.28
CA VAL A 215 -27.82 -4.90 26.28
C VAL A 215 -29.18 -4.59 25.68
N GLN A 216 -30.22 -5.23 26.22
CA GLN A 216 -31.60 -4.97 25.88
C GLN A 216 -32.10 -3.78 26.69
N HIS A 217 -32.48 -2.68 26.04
CA HIS A 217 -33.32 -1.64 26.61
C HIS A 217 -34.37 -1.17 25.59
N GLY A 218 -35.64 -1.53 25.82
CA GLY A 218 -36.80 -0.85 25.22
C GLY A 218 -37.23 -1.25 23.80
N GLN A 219 -38.39 -0.73 23.39
CA GLN A 219 -39.08 -0.98 22.12
C GLN A 219 -38.74 0.06 21.04
N ALA A 220 -37.47 0.18 20.66
CA ALA A 220 -37.07 0.95 19.47
C ALA A 220 -36.52 -0.01 18.41
N ALA A 221 -36.88 0.23 17.14
CA ALA A 221 -36.43 -0.59 16.02
C ALA A 221 -34.90 -0.56 15.90
N ALA A 222 -34.29 -1.74 15.94
CA ALA A 222 -32.86 -1.93 15.84
C ALA A 222 -32.35 -1.46 14.46
N PHE A 223 -31.38 -0.55 14.47
CA PHE A 223 -30.59 -0.24 13.28
C PHE A 223 -29.49 -1.29 13.16
N VAL A 224 -29.52 -2.04 12.07
CA VAL A 224 -28.60 -3.14 11.76
C VAL A 224 -27.51 -2.59 10.86
N GLU A 225 -26.27 -2.56 11.35
CA GLU A 225 -25.10 -2.23 10.55
C GLU A 225 -24.28 -3.51 10.32
N SER A 226 -23.95 -3.77 9.06
CA SER A 226 -23.50 -5.08 8.59
C SER A 226 -21.98 -5.07 8.46
N GLN A 227 -21.28 -6.04 9.05
CA GLN A 227 -19.84 -6.22 8.82
C GLN A 227 -19.59 -6.70 7.38
N ILE A 228 -18.67 -6.03 6.68
CA ILE A 228 -18.39 -6.25 5.26
C ILE A 228 -17.00 -6.87 5.06
N GLU A 229 -16.87 -7.73 4.05
CA GLU A 229 -15.62 -8.38 3.65
C GLU A 229 -14.59 -7.36 3.15
N LEU A 230 -13.30 -7.56 3.46
CA LEU A 230 -12.24 -6.78 2.84
C LEU A 230 -12.22 -7.04 1.34
N PRO A 231 -12.18 -6.00 0.50
CA PRO A 231 -11.98 -6.18 -0.93
C PRO A 231 -10.69 -6.97 -1.23
N ASP A 232 -10.72 -7.86 -2.22
CA ASP A 232 -9.51 -8.56 -2.71
C ASP A 232 -8.39 -7.57 -3.07
N SER A 233 -8.76 -6.36 -3.53
CA SER A 233 -7.84 -5.27 -3.83
C SER A 233 -7.08 -4.75 -2.60
N TRP A 234 -7.71 -4.69 -1.42
CA TRP A 234 -7.06 -4.28 -0.18
C TRP A 234 -6.03 -5.29 0.31
N VAL A 235 -6.36 -6.59 0.25
CA VAL A 235 -5.42 -7.66 0.56
C VAL A 235 -4.15 -7.51 -0.29
N ARG A 236 -4.33 -7.27 -1.59
CA ARG A 236 -3.21 -6.99 -2.51
C ARG A 236 -2.51 -5.68 -2.18
N GLY A 237 -3.23 -4.63 -1.81
CA GLY A 237 -2.68 -3.35 -1.37
C GLY A 237 -1.76 -3.50 -0.16
N PHE A 238 -2.16 -4.26 0.87
CA PHE A 238 -1.34 -4.50 2.07
C PHE A 238 0.00 -5.17 1.73
N LEU A 239 -0.02 -6.11 0.78
CA LEU A 239 1.20 -6.71 0.25
C LEU A 239 2.10 -5.67 -0.41
N GLN A 240 1.55 -4.83 -1.29
CA GLN A 240 2.36 -3.84 -2.02
C GLN A 240 2.94 -2.78 -1.07
N VAL A 241 2.17 -2.36 -0.07
CA VAL A 241 2.62 -1.45 0.98
C VAL A 241 3.76 -2.08 1.77
N SER A 242 3.58 -3.29 2.31
CA SER A 242 4.61 -3.97 3.08
C SER A 242 5.87 -4.19 2.25
N SER A 243 5.72 -4.61 0.99
CA SER A 243 6.85 -4.79 0.07
C SER A 243 7.59 -3.48 -0.18
N ALA A 244 6.87 -2.38 -0.44
CA ALA A 244 7.47 -1.06 -0.63
C ALA A 244 8.16 -0.53 0.64
N MET A 245 7.61 -0.80 1.83
CA MET A 245 8.24 -0.39 3.10
C MET A 245 9.58 -1.07 3.34
N THR A 246 9.84 -2.22 2.71
CA THR A 246 11.13 -2.91 2.84
C THR A 246 12.22 -2.35 1.91
N LEU A 247 11.86 -1.50 0.95
CA LEU A 247 12.82 -0.95 -0.02
C LEU A 247 13.76 0.08 0.64
N PRO A 248 15.01 0.21 0.14
CA PRO A 248 15.91 1.27 0.57
C PRO A 248 15.27 2.66 0.43
N ALA A 249 15.47 3.51 1.44
CA ALA A 249 14.85 4.83 1.51
C ALA A 249 15.85 5.90 1.96
N HIS A 250 15.73 7.10 1.39
CA HIS A 250 16.29 8.29 2.04
C HIS A 250 15.32 8.75 3.13
N THR A 251 15.75 8.69 4.39
CA THR A 251 14.95 9.14 5.53
C THR A 251 15.26 10.60 5.86
N VAL A 252 14.22 11.43 5.94
CA VAL A 252 14.31 12.82 6.42
C VAL A 252 13.44 12.99 7.66
N GLN A 253 13.94 13.75 8.63
CA GLN A 253 13.14 14.18 9.77
C GLN A 253 12.66 15.61 9.53
N LEU A 254 11.37 15.85 9.70
CA LEU A 254 10.73 17.15 9.53
C LEU A 254 10.18 17.63 10.87
N HIS A 255 10.46 18.89 11.19
CA HIS A 255 9.75 19.59 12.26
C HIS A 255 8.28 19.80 11.87
N PRO A 256 7.30 19.76 12.81
CA PRO A 256 5.88 19.96 12.48
C PRO A 256 5.58 21.23 11.68
N MET A 257 6.28 22.33 11.97
CA MET A 257 6.19 23.58 11.19
C MET A 257 6.59 23.45 9.71
N ASP A 258 7.49 22.52 9.37
CA ASP A 258 7.85 22.27 7.97
C ASP A 258 6.69 21.60 7.22
N VAL A 259 6.00 20.66 7.88
CA VAL A 259 4.77 20.04 7.35
C VAL A 259 3.63 21.07 7.27
N TYR A 260 3.55 22.01 8.22
CA TYR A 260 2.66 23.15 8.11
C TYR A 260 2.95 23.99 6.87
N ASN A 261 4.22 24.31 6.60
CA ASN A 261 4.63 25.09 5.43
C ASN A 261 4.27 24.36 4.12
N ILE A 262 4.47 23.04 4.07
CA ILE A 262 4.02 22.18 2.96
C ILE A 262 2.50 22.34 2.75
N CYS A 263 1.71 22.13 3.81
CA CYS A 263 0.25 22.24 3.76
C CYS A 263 -0.23 23.66 3.42
N HIS A 264 0.49 24.69 3.86
CA HIS A 264 0.19 26.09 3.59
C HIS A 264 0.31 26.40 2.09
N VAL A 265 1.42 25.99 1.47
CA VAL A 265 1.64 26.17 0.02
C VAL A 265 0.53 25.47 -0.78
N LEU A 266 0.20 24.23 -0.41
CA LEU A 266 -0.80 23.41 -1.10
C LEU A 266 -2.24 23.92 -0.96
N ARG A 267 -2.60 24.55 0.17
CA ARG A 267 -3.93 25.16 0.36
C ARG A 267 -4.12 26.42 -0.47
N ARG A 268 -3.09 27.27 -0.54
CA ARG A 268 -3.18 28.58 -1.21
C ARG A 268 -3.14 28.49 -2.73
N ARG A 269 -2.71 27.36 -3.29
CA ARG A 269 -2.47 27.23 -4.72
C ARG A 269 -3.13 25.96 -5.27
N ARG A 270 -3.87 26.12 -6.37
CA ARG A 270 -4.48 25.00 -7.10
C ARG A 270 -3.75 24.79 -8.42
N GLU A 271 -3.39 23.55 -8.70
CA GLU A 271 -2.61 23.18 -9.88
C GLU A 271 -3.48 23.27 -11.13
N ARG A 272 -3.07 24.11 -12.10
CA ARG A 272 -3.71 24.17 -13.43
C ARG A 272 -2.90 23.38 -14.47
N THR A 273 -1.57 23.41 -14.35
CA THR A 273 -0.62 22.74 -15.25
C THR A 273 0.27 21.77 -14.47
N GLY A 274 1.00 20.92 -15.20
CA GLY A 274 2.04 20.05 -14.65
C GLY A 274 3.44 20.64 -14.84
N PRO A 275 4.48 20.04 -14.25
CA PRO A 275 4.44 18.89 -13.34
C PRO A 275 3.90 19.26 -11.95
N ARG A 276 3.10 18.37 -11.33
CA ARG A 276 2.45 18.58 -10.02
C ARG A 276 3.21 17.87 -8.89
N SER A 277 4.49 18.23 -8.72
CA SER A 277 5.43 17.47 -7.90
C SER A 277 5.97 18.27 -6.72
N ILE A 278 6.55 17.58 -5.73
CA ILE A 278 7.46 18.19 -4.76
C ILE A 278 8.85 17.59 -5.03
N ARG A 279 9.84 18.45 -5.22
CA ARG A 279 11.26 18.04 -5.34
C ARG A 279 11.97 18.29 -4.03
N PHE A 280 12.54 17.24 -3.46
CA PHE A 280 13.39 17.27 -2.28
C PHE A 280 14.84 17.36 -2.74
N PHE A 281 15.57 18.32 -2.18
CA PHE A 281 17.02 18.45 -2.36
C PHE A 281 17.68 18.01 -1.06
N LEU A 282 18.32 16.84 -1.09
CA LEU A 282 18.92 16.19 0.06
C LEU A 282 20.43 16.38 -0.02
N GLN A 283 21.00 17.18 0.87
CA GLN A 283 22.44 17.39 0.97
C GLN A 283 22.90 17.02 2.38
N PRO A 284 23.82 16.05 2.55
CA PRO A 284 24.29 15.61 3.86
C PRO A 284 24.76 16.77 4.74
N GLY A 285 24.25 16.85 5.97
CA GLY A 285 24.61 17.88 6.95
C GLY A 285 23.98 19.26 6.70
N ALA A 286 23.22 19.46 5.62
CA ALA A 286 22.56 20.72 5.32
C ALA A 286 21.05 20.69 5.64
N PRO A 287 20.42 21.86 5.88
CA PRO A 287 18.97 21.96 6.00
C PRO A 287 18.25 21.52 4.72
N LEU A 288 17.13 20.83 4.89
CA LEU A 288 16.31 20.37 3.78
C LEU A 288 15.71 21.54 2.99
N ARG A 289 15.72 21.42 1.65
CA ARG A 289 15.01 22.31 0.74
C ARG A 289 14.03 21.52 -0.11
N MET A 290 12.83 22.06 -0.27
CA MET A 290 11.76 21.49 -1.10
C MET A 290 11.27 22.49 -2.14
N ARG A 291 11.06 22.07 -3.38
CA ARG A 291 10.45 22.89 -4.44
C ARG A 291 9.10 22.34 -4.87
N PHE A 292 8.08 23.18 -4.88
CA PHE A 292 6.72 22.85 -5.29
C PHE A 292 6.47 23.26 -6.74
N GLU A 293 6.24 22.29 -7.61
CA GLU A 293 6.00 22.51 -9.05
C GLU A 293 4.50 22.49 -9.39
N PRO A 294 3.95 23.26 -10.33
CA PRO A 294 4.66 24.07 -11.32
C PRO A 294 4.99 25.48 -10.82
N TRP A 295 4.65 25.83 -9.59
CA TRP A 295 4.78 27.20 -9.09
C TRP A 295 6.21 27.65 -8.80
N SER A 296 7.17 26.71 -8.79
CA SER A 296 8.57 26.95 -8.43
C SER A 296 8.72 27.63 -7.07
N VAL A 297 7.85 27.28 -6.11
CA VAL A 297 7.91 27.80 -4.74
C VAL A 297 8.89 26.94 -3.95
N ASP A 298 9.95 27.54 -3.45
CA ASP A 298 10.91 26.90 -2.55
C ASP A 298 10.44 27.04 -1.09
N VAL A 299 10.52 25.92 -0.35
CA VAL A 299 10.32 25.84 1.10
C VAL A 299 11.64 25.40 1.70
N HIS A 300 12.18 26.24 2.57
CA HIS A 300 13.40 25.97 3.32
C HIS A 300 13.04 25.49 4.72
N CYS A 301 13.65 24.40 5.16
CA CYS A 301 13.39 23.76 6.45
C CYS A 301 14.63 23.88 7.34
N PRO A 302 14.89 25.05 7.95
CA PRO A 302 16.14 25.32 8.66
C PRO A 302 16.37 24.41 9.88
N ARG A 303 15.30 23.84 10.45
CA ARG A 303 15.36 22.93 11.61
C ARG A 303 15.48 21.46 11.24
N SER A 304 15.33 21.14 9.96
CA SER A 304 15.25 19.77 9.46
C SER A 304 16.50 19.48 8.64
N ILE A 305 17.54 19.02 9.33
CA ILE A 305 18.85 18.71 8.73
C ILE A 305 18.82 17.31 8.16
N TYR A 306 19.32 17.16 6.93
CA TYR A 306 19.44 15.83 6.32
C TYR A 306 20.68 15.11 6.85
N THR A 307 20.49 13.98 7.53
CA THR A 307 21.55 13.19 8.16
C THR A 307 21.99 11.98 7.32
N GLY A 308 21.44 11.81 6.11
CA GLY A 308 21.86 10.72 5.23
C GLY A 308 23.25 10.96 4.62
N SER A 309 23.86 9.89 4.12
CA SER A 309 25.26 9.91 3.64
C SER A 309 25.43 10.33 2.18
N GLN A 310 24.35 10.34 1.39
CA GLN A 310 24.40 10.59 -0.05
C GLN A 310 23.57 11.80 -0.45
N GLU A 311 24.11 12.64 -1.31
CA GLU A 311 23.34 13.70 -1.95
C GLU A 311 22.33 13.10 -2.93
N ALA A 312 21.09 13.59 -2.90
CA ALA A 312 20.03 13.10 -3.78
C ALA A 312 18.99 14.16 -4.09
N GLU A 313 18.44 14.09 -5.30
CA GLU A 313 17.25 14.86 -5.67
C GLU A 313 16.07 13.90 -5.90
N ILE A 314 15.04 14.03 -5.07
CA ILE A 314 13.89 13.12 -5.11
C ILE A 314 12.61 13.88 -5.42
N ARG A 315 11.93 13.47 -6.49
CA ARG A 315 10.63 14.01 -6.89
C ARG A 315 9.50 13.08 -6.47
N ILE A 316 8.51 13.61 -5.75
CA ILE A 316 7.29 12.89 -5.39
C ILE A 316 6.05 13.54 -6.01
N TRP A 317 5.00 12.74 -6.24
CA TRP A 317 3.68 13.19 -6.67
C TRP A 317 2.62 12.82 -5.62
N GLY A 318 1.33 13.03 -5.93
CA GLY A 318 0.25 12.79 -4.96
C GLY A 318 0.20 13.80 -3.81
N ARG A 319 1.01 14.86 -3.86
CA ARG A 319 1.23 15.84 -2.76
C ARG A 319 -0.02 16.43 -2.09
N ARG A 320 -1.16 16.53 -2.79
CA ARG A 320 -2.41 17.05 -2.18
C ARG A 320 -2.92 16.12 -1.07
N ARG A 321 -2.55 14.84 -1.11
CA ARG A 321 -2.84 13.87 -0.05
C ARG A 321 -2.14 14.23 1.26
N LEU A 322 -1.06 15.00 1.23
CA LEU A 322 -0.39 15.50 2.44
C LEU A 322 -1.27 16.44 3.28
N LEU A 323 -2.37 16.96 2.71
CA LEU A 323 -3.32 17.77 3.46
C LEU A 323 -4.03 16.97 4.57
N THR A 324 -4.08 15.64 4.50
CA THR A 324 -4.63 14.79 5.58
C THR A 324 -3.79 14.87 6.87
N LEU A 325 -2.51 15.23 6.76
CA LEU A 325 -1.62 15.38 7.92
C LEU A 325 -1.88 16.67 8.72
N GLN A 326 -2.73 17.59 8.22
CA GLN A 326 -2.93 18.90 8.83
C GLN A 326 -3.39 18.83 10.29
N ARG A 327 -4.28 17.89 10.60
CA ARG A 327 -4.82 17.69 11.93
C ARG A 327 -3.76 17.21 12.92
N LEU A 328 -2.71 16.56 12.43
CA LEU A 328 -1.64 16.00 13.25
C LEU A 328 -0.57 17.03 13.60
N ILE A 329 -0.43 18.10 12.81
CA ILE A 329 0.62 19.12 13.00
C ILE A 329 0.67 19.68 14.44
N PRO A 330 -0.46 20.04 15.09
CA PRO A 330 -0.42 20.63 16.43
C PRO A 330 -0.08 19.63 17.54
N VAL A 331 -0.27 18.33 17.29
CA VAL A 331 -0.09 17.26 18.29
C VAL A 331 1.14 16.38 18.03
N ALA A 332 1.76 16.50 16.86
CA ALA A 332 2.95 15.73 16.49
C ALA A 332 4.22 16.33 17.10
N GLU A 333 5.06 15.45 17.64
CA GLU A 333 6.38 15.80 18.15
C GLU A 333 7.36 16.02 16.98
N ARG A 334 7.26 15.16 15.95
CA ARG A 334 8.07 15.21 14.73
C ARG A 334 7.43 14.39 13.62
N PHE A 335 7.89 14.61 12.39
CA PHE A 335 7.55 13.77 11.25
C PHE A 335 8.79 13.07 10.71
N THR A 336 8.69 11.80 10.36
CA THR A 336 9.72 11.07 9.62
C THR A 336 9.18 10.76 8.23
N VAL A 337 9.95 11.06 7.20
CA VAL A 337 9.56 10.80 5.81
C VAL A 337 10.57 9.85 5.18
N HIS A 338 10.09 8.73 4.65
CA HIS A 338 10.88 7.78 3.88
C HIS A 338 10.61 8.02 2.39
N LEU A 339 11.66 8.37 1.66
CA LEU A 339 11.65 8.65 0.23
C LEU A 339 12.37 7.51 -0.52
N LEU A 340 11.61 6.66 -1.22
CA LEU A 340 12.15 5.49 -1.92
C LEU A 340 12.77 5.81 -3.30
N GLY A 341 12.79 7.09 -3.69
CA GLY A 341 13.28 7.56 -4.98
C GLY A 341 12.23 8.31 -5.80
N SER A 342 12.66 8.85 -6.94
CA SER A 342 11.81 9.73 -7.76
C SER A 342 10.66 8.97 -8.41
N GLY A 343 9.44 9.29 -7.99
CA GLY A 343 8.20 8.68 -8.50
C GLY A 343 7.92 7.30 -7.93
N MET A 344 8.69 6.89 -6.94
CA MET A 344 8.45 5.74 -6.07
C MET A 344 7.54 6.14 -4.91
N PRO A 345 7.02 5.18 -4.13
CA PRO A 345 6.25 5.49 -2.96
C PRO A 345 6.99 6.34 -1.92
N SER A 346 6.23 7.07 -1.12
CA SER A 346 6.76 7.82 0.03
C SER A 346 5.91 7.55 1.26
N PHE A 347 6.55 7.35 2.41
CA PHE A 347 5.87 7.15 3.68
C PHE A 347 6.11 8.34 4.60
N TRP A 348 5.04 8.86 5.20
CA TRP A 348 5.05 10.01 6.10
C TRP A 348 4.54 9.58 7.46
N ILE A 349 5.38 9.65 8.48
CA ILE A 349 5.12 9.11 9.81
C ILE A 349 5.07 10.27 10.79
N ALA A 350 3.90 10.56 11.34
CA ALA A 350 3.75 11.50 12.46
C ALA A 350 3.99 10.74 13.77
N HIS A 351 4.97 11.19 14.54
CA HIS A 351 5.24 10.69 15.89
C HIS A 351 4.42 11.52 16.87
N LEU A 352 3.52 10.86 17.60
CA LEU A 352 2.58 11.48 18.53
C LEU A 352 2.93 11.06 19.97
N PRO A 353 2.55 11.86 20.98
CA PRO A 353 2.80 11.54 22.38
C PRO A 353 2.25 10.17 22.79
N GLY A 354 2.89 9.55 23.78
CA GLY A 354 2.45 8.29 24.36
C GLY A 354 2.66 7.07 23.46
N GLY A 355 3.63 7.11 22.53
CA GLY A 355 3.96 5.97 21.67
C GLY A 355 3.02 5.75 20.49
N MET A 356 2.19 6.75 20.16
CA MET A 356 1.30 6.72 19.01
C MET A 356 2.03 7.15 17.72
N GLN A 357 1.72 6.49 16.62
CA GLN A 357 2.34 6.73 15.32
C GLN A 357 1.28 6.70 14.23
N PHE A 358 1.22 7.75 13.41
CA PHE A 358 0.37 7.78 12.23
C PHE A 358 1.23 7.69 10.97
N THR A 359 1.08 6.63 10.20
CA THR A 359 1.79 6.40 8.93
C THR A 359 0.86 6.68 7.77
N LEU A 360 1.26 7.56 6.85
CA LEU A 360 0.62 7.80 5.56
C LEU A 360 1.54 7.32 4.43
N GLY A 361 1.15 6.27 3.73
CA GLY A 361 1.83 5.74 2.56
C GLY A 361 1.21 6.23 1.26
N LEU A 362 2.01 6.91 0.42
CA LEU A 362 1.58 7.34 -0.91
C LEU A 362 2.23 6.44 -1.96
N SER A 363 1.45 5.89 -2.88
CA SER A 363 1.88 4.95 -3.95
C SER A 363 2.82 5.54 -5.02
N GLY A 364 3.22 6.80 -4.88
CA GLY A 364 4.13 7.53 -5.78
C GLY A 364 3.42 8.45 -6.78
N TRP A 365 2.30 8.03 -7.40
CA TRP A 365 1.54 8.83 -8.38
C TRP A 365 0.05 8.88 -8.05
N THR A 366 -0.63 9.97 -8.41
CA THR A 366 -2.06 10.15 -8.11
C THR A 366 -2.96 9.07 -8.75
N ALA A 367 -2.55 8.53 -9.91
CA ALA A 367 -3.30 7.50 -10.66
C ALA A 367 -2.74 6.07 -10.45
N ASN A 368 -1.70 5.90 -9.63
CA ASN A 368 -1.15 4.59 -9.28
C ASN A 368 -1.82 4.18 -7.97
N ASP A 369 -2.60 3.11 -7.96
CA ASP A 369 -3.11 2.55 -6.72
C ASP A 369 -2.15 1.49 -6.16
N TRP A 370 -2.29 1.19 -4.88
CA TRP A 370 -1.54 0.14 -4.21
C TRP A 370 -1.98 -1.27 -4.65
N ALA A 371 -3.19 -1.46 -5.17
CA ALA A 371 -3.72 -2.79 -5.43
C ALA A 371 -3.44 -3.32 -6.85
N SER A 372 -3.60 -2.52 -7.89
CA SER A 372 -3.63 -2.96 -9.29
C SER A 372 -2.39 -2.55 -10.08
N GLN A 373 -1.93 -1.30 -9.92
CA GLN A 373 -0.87 -0.72 -10.74
C GLN A 373 0.53 -0.88 -10.11
N ALA A 374 0.61 -0.84 -8.77
CA ALA A 374 1.83 -1.12 -8.01
C ALA A 374 2.12 -2.63 -7.96
N GLN A 375 3.34 -3.02 -8.36
CA GLN A 375 3.84 -4.41 -8.24
C GLN A 375 5.27 -4.39 -7.70
N PHE A 376 5.43 -3.75 -6.54
CA PHE A 376 6.68 -3.66 -5.80
C PHE A 376 7.07 -4.98 -5.15
N ASP A 377 6.11 -5.87 -4.89
CA ASP A 377 6.37 -7.26 -4.49
C ASP A 377 7.31 -7.97 -5.49
N LEU A 378 7.21 -7.62 -6.78
CA LEU A 378 8.07 -8.18 -7.83
C LEU A 378 9.52 -7.68 -7.78
N LEU A 379 9.83 -6.68 -6.94
CA LEU A 379 11.21 -6.27 -6.64
C LEU A 379 11.89 -7.24 -5.66
N GLY A 380 11.12 -7.93 -4.82
CA GLY A 380 11.63 -8.92 -3.87
C GLY A 380 12.19 -10.18 -4.55
N PRO A 381 12.90 -11.08 -3.82
CA PRO A 381 13.49 -12.30 -4.37
C PRO A 381 12.45 -13.24 -4.99
N ARG A 382 12.83 -13.93 -6.08
CA ARG A 382 11.89 -14.65 -6.96
C ARG A 382 12.12 -16.15 -7.08
N HIS A 383 12.97 -16.72 -6.24
CA HIS A 383 13.18 -18.15 -6.25
C HIS A 383 11.97 -18.88 -5.64
N SER A 384 11.72 -20.08 -6.15
CA SER A 384 10.71 -20.96 -5.57
C SER A 384 11.13 -21.32 -4.15
N VAL A 385 10.34 -20.91 -3.17
CA VAL A 385 10.55 -21.27 -1.77
C VAL A 385 9.79 -22.56 -1.49
N ALA A 386 10.48 -23.56 -0.96
CA ALA A 386 9.84 -24.80 -0.55
C ALA A 386 8.74 -24.51 0.50
N PRO A 387 7.55 -25.13 0.42
CA PRO A 387 6.47 -24.92 1.40
C PRO A 387 6.92 -25.11 2.85
N GLN A 388 7.86 -26.03 3.08
CA GLN A 388 8.45 -26.28 4.39
C GLN A 388 9.24 -25.09 4.94
N ALA A 389 10.00 -24.37 4.10
CA ALA A 389 10.73 -23.18 4.51
C ALA A 389 9.76 -22.05 4.90
N THR A 390 8.67 -21.85 4.13
CA THR A 390 7.63 -20.88 4.47
C THR A 390 6.96 -21.22 5.81
N ALA A 391 6.66 -22.50 6.05
CA ALA A 391 6.08 -22.95 7.32
C ALA A 391 7.05 -22.76 8.50
N GLN A 392 8.35 -22.99 8.33
CA GLN A 392 9.37 -22.74 9.36
C GLN A 392 9.46 -21.27 9.75
N VAL A 393 9.47 -20.36 8.76
CA VAL A 393 9.49 -18.91 9.05
C VAL A 393 8.22 -18.46 9.75
N LEU A 394 7.05 -18.98 9.35
CA LEU A 394 5.79 -18.69 10.02
C LEU A 394 5.81 -19.18 11.48
N ALA A 395 6.28 -20.41 11.73
CA ALA A 395 6.39 -20.97 13.08
C ALA A 395 7.34 -20.15 13.97
N ALA A 396 8.46 -19.68 13.42
CA ALA A 396 9.39 -18.80 14.13
C ALA A 396 8.73 -17.46 14.55
N LEU A 397 7.94 -16.86 13.64
CA LEU A 397 7.14 -15.66 13.93
C LEU A 397 6.01 -15.93 14.92
N GLN A 398 5.35 -17.08 14.88
CA GLN A 398 4.29 -17.44 15.83
C GLN A 398 4.80 -17.56 17.27
N GLN A 399 6.08 -17.86 17.48
CA GLN A 399 6.69 -17.92 18.81
C GLN A 399 6.91 -16.53 19.43
N HIS A 400 7.33 -15.55 18.63
CA HIS A 400 7.77 -14.24 19.13
C HIS A 400 6.87 -13.07 18.70
N TRP A 401 5.88 -13.32 17.85
CA TRP A 401 4.98 -12.36 17.19
C TRP A 401 5.65 -11.36 16.24
N LEU A 402 6.91 -11.01 16.49
CA LEU A 402 7.68 -10.05 15.70
C LEU A 402 9.14 -10.47 15.58
N GLY A 403 9.80 -10.05 14.49
CA GLY A 403 11.22 -10.31 14.29
C GLY A 403 11.80 -9.64 13.03
N SER A 404 13.09 -9.32 13.08
CA SER A 404 13.83 -8.87 11.89
C SER A 404 14.15 -10.03 10.97
N THR A 405 14.43 -9.74 9.70
CA THR A 405 14.89 -10.77 8.73
C THR A 405 16.13 -11.51 9.24
N ALA A 406 17.09 -10.82 9.86
CA ALA A 406 18.30 -11.41 10.40
C ALA A 406 18.02 -12.36 11.58
N GLN A 407 17.13 -11.97 12.50
CA GLN A 407 16.72 -12.83 13.62
C GLN A 407 16.00 -14.09 13.14
N LEU A 408 15.09 -13.95 12.18
CA LEU A 408 14.36 -15.09 11.60
C LEU A 408 15.29 -16.03 10.83
N ALA A 409 16.27 -15.50 10.10
CA ALA A 409 17.30 -16.29 9.44
C ALA A 409 18.16 -17.07 10.45
N ALA A 410 18.61 -16.41 11.52
CA ALA A 410 19.37 -17.06 12.58
C ALA A 410 18.57 -18.16 13.30
N GLN A 411 17.29 -17.93 13.57
CA GLN A 411 16.42 -18.89 14.26
C GLN A 411 16.06 -20.10 13.38
N THR A 412 15.81 -19.89 12.09
CA THR A 412 15.39 -20.95 11.16
C THR A 412 16.57 -21.69 10.52
N GLY A 413 17.78 -21.12 10.56
CA GLY A 413 18.94 -21.62 9.84
C GLY A 413 18.85 -21.46 8.31
N LEU A 414 17.84 -20.73 7.81
CA LEU A 414 17.62 -20.49 6.39
C LEU A 414 18.43 -19.28 5.90
N PRO A 415 18.92 -19.29 4.64
CA PRO A 415 19.56 -18.11 4.05
C PRO A 415 18.63 -16.89 4.04
N SER A 416 19.17 -15.69 4.30
CA SER A 416 18.39 -14.42 4.31
C SER A 416 17.47 -14.25 3.09
N PRO A 417 17.93 -14.49 1.84
CA PRO A 417 17.06 -14.35 0.67
C PRO A 417 15.84 -15.28 0.71
N THR A 418 16.00 -16.51 1.23
CA THR A 418 14.91 -17.48 1.39
C THR A 418 13.92 -17.04 2.46
N VAL A 419 14.40 -16.46 3.56
CA VAL A 419 13.54 -15.89 4.61
C VAL A 419 12.75 -14.70 4.07
N VAL A 420 13.40 -13.78 3.35
CA VAL A 420 12.71 -12.64 2.70
C VAL A 420 11.65 -13.12 1.72
N ALA A 421 11.97 -14.09 0.86
CA ALA A 421 11.00 -14.65 -0.07
C ALA A 421 9.81 -15.32 0.64
N ALA A 422 10.07 -16.08 1.72
CA ALA A 422 9.02 -16.66 2.56
C ALA A 422 8.13 -15.58 3.19
N LEU A 423 8.71 -14.49 3.71
CA LEU A 423 7.97 -13.38 4.32
C LEU A 423 7.10 -12.64 3.30
N VAL A 424 7.59 -12.46 2.06
CA VAL A 424 6.79 -11.92 0.96
C VAL A 424 5.59 -12.84 0.67
N LEU A 425 5.80 -14.15 0.58
CA LEU A 425 4.70 -15.12 0.39
C LEU A 425 3.69 -15.11 1.55
N LEU A 426 4.17 -14.99 2.79
CA LEU A 426 3.29 -14.89 3.97
C LEU A 426 2.52 -13.56 4.00
N THR A 427 3.12 -12.48 3.51
CA THR A 427 2.46 -11.19 3.32
C THR A 427 1.38 -11.30 2.23
N GLN A 428 1.66 -12.00 1.13
CA GLN A 428 0.67 -12.31 0.07
C GLN A 428 -0.49 -13.13 0.63
N ALA A 429 -0.20 -14.05 1.54
CA ALA A 429 -1.20 -14.82 2.28
C ALA A 429 -1.93 -14.03 3.36
N GLY A 430 -1.62 -12.74 3.53
CA GLY A 430 -2.22 -11.88 4.54
C GLY A 430 -1.93 -12.34 5.97
N ARG A 431 -0.81 -13.03 6.21
CA ARG A 431 -0.41 -13.56 7.53
C ARG A 431 0.68 -12.76 8.22
N VAL A 432 1.39 -11.93 7.46
CA VAL A 432 2.51 -11.14 7.94
C VAL A 432 2.39 -9.71 7.40
N VAL A 433 2.86 -8.74 8.17
CA VAL A 433 2.99 -7.33 7.77
C VAL A 433 4.38 -6.81 8.15
N PHE A 434 4.89 -5.84 7.39
CA PHE A 434 6.15 -5.16 7.74
C PHE A 434 5.88 -3.85 8.47
N ASP A 435 6.53 -3.67 9.62
CA ASP A 435 6.51 -2.45 10.41
C ASP A 435 7.69 -1.56 10.02
N LEU A 436 7.41 -0.52 9.22
CA LEU A 436 8.42 0.43 8.75
C LEU A 436 9.11 1.18 9.89
N VAL A 437 8.41 1.45 11.00
CA VAL A 437 8.95 2.28 12.08
C VAL A 437 10.03 1.52 12.86
N GLN A 438 9.78 0.24 13.13
CA GLN A 438 10.71 -0.60 13.87
C GLN A 438 11.65 -1.41 12.97
N GLY A 439 11.33 -1.54 11.67
CA GLY A 439 12.07 -2.37 10.72
C GLY A 439 11.88 -3.88 10.97
N LEU A 440 10.70 -4.28 11.45
CA LEU A 440 10.41 -5.65 11.89
C LEU A 440 9.22 -6.24 11.13
N TRP A 441 9.24 -7.56 10.95
CA TRP A 441 8.09 -8.32 10.47
C TRP A 441 7.20 -8.71 11.64
N ARG A 442 5.88 -8.64 11.45
CA ARG A 442 4.89 -8.93 12.48
C ARG A 442 3.89 -9.95 12.00
N LEU A 443 3.53 -10.88 12.87
CA LEU A 443 2.43 -11.79 12.63
C LEU A 443 1.12 -11.00 12.67
N ARG A 444 0.40 -11.04 11.56
CA ARG A 444 -0.89 -10.36 11.41
C ARG A 444 -1.72 -11.11 10.38
N GLU A 445 -2.66 -11.90 10.88
CA GLU A 445 -3.56 -12.69 10.04
C GLU A 445 -4.82 -11.88 9.69
N LEU A 446 -5.03 -11.62 8.41
CA LEU A 446 -6.19 -10.90 7.87
C LEU A 446 -7.44 -11.78 7.82
N SER A 447 -7.27 -13.09 7.64
CA SER A 447 -8.39 -14.04 7.52
C SER A 447 -8.14 -15.31 8.33
N ALA A 448 -9.21 -15.81 8.96
CA ALA A 448 -9.19 -17.06 9.69
C ALA A 448 -9.00 -18.26 8.75
N GLN A 449 -9.70 -18.27 7.61
CA GLN A 449 -9.48 -19.27 6.56
C GLN A 449 -8.28 -18.86 5.71
N PRO A 450 -7.45 -19.82 5.25
CA PRO A 450 -6.41 -19.52 4.27
C PRO A 450 -7.01 -18.78 3.08
N LEU A 451 -6.48 -17.61 2.78
CA LEU A 451 -6.89 -16.89 1.58
C LEU A 451 -6.67 -17.80 0.36
N PRO A 452 -7.55 -17.77 -0.65
CA PRO A 452 -7.39 -18.57 -1.86
C PRO A 452 -6.18 -18.04 -2.62
N LEU A 453 -4.99 -18.52 -2.23
CA LEU A 453 -3.72 -18.03 -2.72
C LEU A 453 -3.70 -18.11 -4.23
N GLU A 454 -4.21 -19.17 -4.87
CA GLU A 454 -4.27 -19.26 -6.33
C GLU A 454 -5.05 -18.13 -7.01
N ARG A 455 -6.07 -17.56 -6.35
CA ARG A 455 -6.85 -16.42 -6.85
C ARG A 455 -6.20 -15.06 -6.58
N LEU A 456 -5.43 -14.94 -5.48
CA LEU A 456 -4.63 -13.74 -5.18
C LEU A 456 -3.28 -13.75 -5.91
N ARG A 457 -2.80 -14.95 -6.25
CA ARG A 457 -1.57 -15.32 -6.96
C ARG A 457 -1.83 -15.47 -8.45
N TYR A 458 -2.96 -15.03 -9.00
CA TYR A 458 -3.04 -14.91 -10.46
C TYR A 458 -1.87 -14.04 -10.89
N ALA A 459 -0.89 -14.73 -11.49
CA ALA A 459 0.42 -14.25 -11.83
C ALA A 459 0.26 -12.86 -12.40
N SER A 460 1.05 -11.91 -11.91
CA SER A 460 1.15 -10.62 -12.58
C SER A 460 1.22 -10.90 -14.08
N GLU A 461 0.43 -10.20 -14.89
CA GLU A 461 0.50 -10.34 -16.34
C GLU A 461 1.96 -10.26 -16.82
N ARG A 462 2.81 -9.51 -16.11
CA ARG A 462 4.26 -9.43 -16.36
C ARG A 462 5.03 -10.70 -16.01
N GLU A 463 4.64 -11.43 -14.98
CA GLU A 463 5.22 -12.76 -14.69
C GLU A 463 4.79 -13.79 -15.72
N ALA A 464 3.52 -13.78 -16.14
CA ALA A 464 3.03 -14.65 -17.20
C ALA A 464 3.76 -14.36 -18.53
N GLN A 465 3.94 -13.08 -18.86
CA GLN A 465 4.76 -12.63 -19.99
C GLN A 465 6.22 -13.08 -19.82
N ALA A 466 6.82 -12.91 -18.64
CA ALA A 466 8.20 -13.35 -18.38
C ALA A 466 8.38 -14.86 -18.58
N ALA A 467 7.44 -15.67 -18.07
CA ALA A 467 7.43 -17.12 -18.26
C ALA A 467 7.27 -17.49 -19.74
N ALA A 468 6.39 -16.79 -20.47
CA ALA A 468 6.22 -16.98 -21.91
C ALA A 468 7.49 -16.63 -22.69
N LEU A 469 8.20 -15.55 -22.34
CA LEU A 469 9.47 -15.17 -22.95
C LEU A 469 10.54 -16.26 -22.75
N LEU A 470 10.65 -16.81 -21.53
CA LEU A 470 11.58 -17.90 -21.24
C LEU A 470 11.24 -19.18 -22.00
N HIS A 471 9.96 -19.54 -22.04
CA HIS A 471 9.49 -20.72 -22.76
C HIS A 471 9.75 -20.58 -24.26
N GLY A 472 9.45 -19.43 -24.86
CA GLY A 472 9.74 -19.14 -26.26
C GLY A 472 11.23 -19.19 -26.58
N ALA A 473 12.07 -18.61 -25.71
CA ALA A 473 13.53 -18.66 -25.85
C ALA A 473 14.08 -20.10 -25.79
N GLN A 474 13.51 -20.95 -24.93
CA GLN A 474 13.88 -22.36 -24.82
C GLN A 474 13.45 -23.15 -26.06
N GLN A 475 12.24 -22.93 -26.58
CA GLN A 475 11.76 -23.57 -27.81
C GLN A 475 12.57 -23.19 -29.05
N ALA A 476 13.08 -21.95 -29.10
CA ALA A 476 13.95 -21.47 -30.16
C ALA A 476 15.42 -21.95 -30.02
N GLY A 477 15.75 -22.75 -29.00
CA GLY A 477 17.11 -23.22 -28.74
C GLY A 477 18.08 -22.12 -28.30
N GLN A 478 17.57 -20.98 -27.84
CA GLN A 478 18.36 -19.84 -27.40
C GLN A 478 17.98 -19.47 -25.95
N PRO A 479 18.30 -20.32 -24.95
CA PRO A 479 17.97 -20.03 -23.56
C PRO A 479 18.64 -18.72 -23.11
N VAL A 480 17.93 -17.95 -22.28
CA VAL A 480 18.47 -16.70 -21.73
C VAL A 480 19.67 -17.03 -20.85
N GLN A 481 20.86 -16.55 -21.26
CA GLN A 481 22.11 -16.70 -20.51
C GLN A 481 22.31 -15.47 -19.63
N VAL A 482 22.57 -15.67 -18.34
CA VAL A 482 22.71 -14.57 -17.38
C VAL A 482 24.16 -14.45 -16.94
N ALA A 483 24.79 -13.32 -17.28
CA ALA A 483 26.10 -12.94 -16.78
C ALA A 483 25.95 -12.31 -15.39
N ARG A 484 26.83 -12.69 -14.45
CA ARG A 484 26.81 -12.28 -13.04
C ARG A 484 28.08 -11.53 -12.70
N GLN A 485 27.96 -10.41 -12.00
CA GLN A 485 29.11 -9.64 -11.51
C GLN A 485 28.86 -9.18 -10.07
N ALA A 486 29.76 -9.50 -9.14
CA ALA A 486 29.68 -9.00 -7.77
C ALA A 486 30.08 -7.52 -7.70
N LEU A 487 29.28 -6.68 -7.03
CA LEU A 487 29.49 -5.24 -6.88
C LEU A 487 30.02 -4.84 -5.49
N GLY A 488 30.17 -5.80 -4.58
CA GLY A 488 30.63 -5.59 -3.19
C GLY A 488 29.49 -5.29 -2.20
N GLY A 489 29.69 -5.66 -0.94
CA GLY A 489 28.67 -5.51 0.12
C GLY A 489 27.47 -6.43 -0.03
N GLY A 490 27.66 -7.61 -0.65
CA GLY A 490 26.58 -8.56 -0.96
C GLY A 490 25.77 -8.20 -2.22
N ARG A 491 26.06 -7.08 -2.88
CA ARG A 491 25.36 -6.67 -4.10
C ARG A 491 25.87 -7.40 -5.34
N GLU A 492 24.95 -7.66 -6.27
CA GLU A 492 25.23 -8.34 -7.53
C GLU A 492 24.62 -7.61 -8.73
N CYS A 493 25.27 -7.67 -9.88
CA CYS A 493 24.74 -7.22 -11.15
C CYS A 493 24.45 -8.42 -12.04
N LEU A 494 23.25 -8.47 -12.62
CA LEU A 494 22.84 -9.45 -13.63
C LEU A 494 22.69 -8.77 -14.98
N GLN A 495 23.24 -9.38 -16.02
CA GLN A 495 23.13 -8.90 -17.40
C GLN A 495 22.70 -10.04 -18.32
N ALA A 496 21.73 -9.79 -19.18
CA ALA A 496 21.27 -10.77 -20.16
C ALA A 496 20.53 -10.10 -21.34
N SER A 497 20.49 -10.82 -22.46
CA SER A 497 19.72 -10.46 -23.66
C SER A 497 18.48 -11.33 -23.74
N VAL A 498 17.29 -10.72 -23.67
CA VAL A 498 16.00 -11.44 -23.72
C VAL A 498 15.34 -11.22 -25.08
N ALA A 499 14.99 -12.32 -25.76
CA ALA A 499 14.25 -12.26 -27.01
C ALA A 499 12.76 -12.05 -26.75
N ASP A 500 12.14 -11.12 -27.47
CA ASP A 500 10.71 -10.81 -27.44
C ASP A 500 10.22 -10.64 -28.89
N GLY A 501 9.65 -11.70 -29.45
CA GLY A 501 9.34 -11.79 -30.88
C GLY A 501 10.61 -11.65 -31.73
N ALA A 502 10.63 -10.65 -32.62
CA ALA A 502 11.77 -10.37 -33.49
C ALA A 502 12.83 -9.44 -32.86
N GLN A 503 12.54 -8.86 -31.70
CA GLN A 503 13.45 -7.92 -31.02
C GLN A 503 14.21 -8.62 -29.89
N ARG A 504 15.42 -8.11 -29.61
CA ARG A 504 16.18 -8.49 -28.42
C ARG A 504 16.32 -7.27 -27.53
N HIS A 505 16.07 -7.46 -26.24
CA HIS A 505 16.21 -6.42 -25.24
C HIS A 505 17.40 -6.76 -24.35
N GLU A 506 18.38 -5.86 -24.31
CA GLU A 506 19.46 -5.92 -23.32
C GLU A 506 18.92 -5.44 -21.98
N VAL A 507 19.14 -6.27 -20.97
CA VAL A 507 18.64 -6.08 -19.60
C VAL A 507 19.80 -6.13 -18.64
N GLN A 508 19.87 -5.12 -17.77
CA GLN A 508 20.79 -5.06 -16.65
C GLN A 508 20.01 -4.87 -15.35
N LEU A 509 20.36 -5.62 -14.31
CA LEU A 509 19.76 -5.56 -12.99
C LEU A 509 20.85 -5.38 -11.95
N GLU A 510 20.58 -4.62 -10.90
CA GLU A 510 21.40 -4.56 -9.70
C GLU A 510 20.56 -5.05 -8.51
N LEU A 511 21.09 -6.08 -7.84
CA LEU A 511 20.46 -6.73 -6.70
C LEU A 511 21.20 -6.37 -5.41
N ASP A 512 20.45 -6.17 -4.34
CA ASP A 512 21.01 -5.97 -3.00
C ASP A 512 21.44 -7.29 -2.33
N ALA A 513 21.96 -7.22 -1.10
CA ALA A 513 22.42 -8.39 -0.33
C ALA A 513 21.29 -9.40 -0.01
N ASP A 514 20.04 -8.96 -0.02
CA ASP A 514 18.86 -9.80 0.16
C ASP A 514 18.27 -10.26 -1.18
N ALA A 515 18.98 -10.06 -2.29
CA ALA A 515 18.58 -10.37 -3.68
C ALA A 515 17.34 -9.60 -4.18
N ARG A 516 17.06 -8.41 -3.60
CA ARG A 516 16.01 -7.49 -4.07
C ARG A 516 16.53 -6.62 -5.20
N LEU A 517 15.66 -6.28 -6.15
CA LEU A 517 15.99 -5.40 -7.26
C LEU A 517 16.06 -3.94 -6.78
N GLU A 518 17.28 -3.41 -6.65
CA GLU A 518 17.57 -2.03 -6.26
C GLU A 518 17.48 -1.10 -7.47
N SER A 519 18.10 -1.50 -8.58
CA SER A 519 18.17 -0.70 -9.81
C SER A 519 18.20 -1.58 -11.05
N GLY A 520 17.99 -1.01 -12.23
CA GLY A 520 18.14 -1.75 -13.49
C GLY A 520 17.87 -0.92 -14.73
N ARG A 521 18.13 -1.52 -15.90
CA ARG A 521 17.94 -0.92 -17.22
C ARG A 521 17.36 -1.97 -18.17
N CYS A 522 16.39 -1.57 -18.98
CA CYS A 522 15.84 -2.38 -20.05
C CYS A 522 15.44 -1.47 -21.21
N GLN A 523 15.54 -1.97 -22.44
CA GLN A 523 15.21 -1.20 -23.65
C GLN A 523 13.73 -1.31 -24.06
N CYS A 524 12.89 -2.01 -23.30
CA CYS A 524 11.51 -2.22 -23.68
C CYS A 524 10.63 -0.99 -23.42
N ASN A 525 9.55 -0.86 -24.17
CA ASN A 525 8.64 0.29 -24.07
C ASN A 525 8.10 0.49 -22.63
N PHE A 526 7.76 -0.59 -21.94
CA PHE A 526 7.28 -0.51 -20.55
C PHE A 526 8.31 0.13 -19.62
N PHE A 527 9.59 -0.28 -19.69
CA PHE A 527 10.65 0.26 -18.84
C PHE A 527 10.99 1.70 -19.22
N THR A 528 11.04 2.03 -20.51
CA THR A 528 11.31 3.41 -20.95
C THR A 528 10.26 4.39 -20.44
N GLN A 529 8.98 3.99 -20.40
CA GLN A 529 7.90 4.82 -19.90
C GLN A 529 7.82 4.85 -18.36
N ASN A 530 8.00 3.70 -17.70
CA ASN A 530 7.67 3.55 -16.28
C ASN A 530 8.88 3.42 -15.37
N GLN A 531 10.05 3.03 -15.90
CA GLN A 531 11.21 2.59 -15.13
C GLN A 531 10.78 1.53 -14.10
N LEU A 532 11.21 1.65 -12.84
CA LEU A 532 10.76 0.79 -11.73
C LEU A 532 9.54 1.34 -10.97
N ARG A 533 8.95 2.45 -11.40
CA ARG A 533 7.85 3.13 -10.67
C ARG A 533 6.56 2.29 -10.58
N ARG A 534 6.39 1.35 -11.51
CA ARG A 534 5.31 0.35 -11.48
C ARG A 534 5.83 -1.06 -11.19
N GLY A 535 7.06 -1.20 -10.71
CA GLY A 535 7.78 -2.49 -10.63
C GLY A 535 8.53 -2.84 -11.93
N PRO A 536 9.24 -3.99 -11.96
CA PRO A 536 10.06 -4.42 -13.09
C PRO A 536 9.24 -4.80 -14.32
N CYS A 537 9.83 -4.73 -15.52
CA CYS A 537 9.20 -5.22 -16.75
C CYS A 537 9.31 -6.75 -16.88
N ALA A 538 8.56 -7.35 -17.82
CA ALA A 538 8.60 -8.79 -18.07
C ALA A 538 10.01 -9.31 -18.42
N HIS A 539 10.81 -8.54 -19.17
CA HIS A 539 12.19 -8.92 -19.51
C HIS A 539 13.09 -8.99 -18.27
N MET A 540 13.00 -8.00 -17.36
CA MET A 540 13.73 -8.01 -16.10
C MET A 540 13.35 -9.22 -15.23
N LEU A 541 12.06 -9.56 -15.18
CA LEU A 541 11.58 -10.76 -14.49
C LEU A 541 12.10 -12.05 -15.13
N ALA A 542 12.11 -12.13 -16.46
CA ALA A 542 12.63 -13.28 -17.20
C ALA A 542 14.10 -13.51 -16.87
N VAL A 543 14.93 -12.46 -16.81
CA VAL A 543 16.35 -12.58 -16.40
C VAL A 543 16.48 -13.12 -14.98
N ARG A 544 15.67 -12.66 -14.02
CA ARG A 544 15.72 -13.15 -12.63
C ARG A 544 15.27 -14.61 -12.51
N MET A 545 14.23 -14.99 -13.24
CA MET A 545 13.74 -16.37 -13.29
C MET A 545 14.78 -17.31 -13.94
N ALA A 546 15.42 -16.87 -15.04
CA ALA A 546 16.51 -17.61 -15.67
C ALA A 546 17.73 -17.75 -14.75
N ASP A 547 18.12 -16.67 -14.07
CA ASP A 547 19.23 -16.68 -13.09
C ASP A 547 18.97 -17.71 -11.98
N THR A 548 17.75 -17.69 -11.43
CA THR A 548 17.34 -18.65 -10.40
C THR A 548 17.47 -20.10 -10.90
N ALA A 549 16.93 -20.38 -12.10
CA ALA A 549 16.99 -21.73 -12.68
C ALA A 549 18.44 -22.17 -12.93
N GLN A 550 19.30 -21.27 -13.43
CA GLN A 550 20.72 -21.55 -13.65
C GLN A 550 21.48 -21.80 -12.34
N ARG A 551 21.19 -21.06 -11.27
CA ARG A 551 21.77 -21.30 -9.94
C ARG A 551 21.34 -22.64 -9.35
N MET A 552 20.11 -23.09 -9.62
CA MET A 552 19.65 -24.42 -9.21
C MET A 552 20.36 -25.54 -9.97
N LEU A 553 20.72 -25.30 -11.24
CA LEU A 553 21.45 -26.25 -12.08
C LEU A 553 22.97 -26.27 -11.79
N GLN A 554 23.51 -25.21 -11.19
CA GLN A 554 24.91 -25.10 -10.75
C GLN A 554 25.00 -25.15 -9.22
N PRO A 555 24.98 -26.34 -8.58
CA PRO A 555 25.30 -26.42 -7.15
C PRO A 555 26.71 -25.87 -6.93
N GLN A 556 26.84 -25.05 -5.88
CA GLN A 556 28.04 -24.29 -5.51
C GLN A 556 29.34 -25.08 -5.68
N ALA A 557 30.17 -24.70 -6.66
CA ALA A 557 31.58 -25.08 -6.73
C ALA A 557 32.46 -24.38 -5.67
N ASN A 558 31.85 -23.74 -4.65
CA ASN A 558 32.52 -23.03 -3.57
C ASN A 558 32.06 -23.58 -2.20
N ALA A 559 32.26 -24.87 -1.97
CA ALA A 559 32.59 -25.35 -0.64
C ALA A 559 34.08 -25.71 -0.70
N ALA A 560 34.95 -24.78 -0.30
CA ALA A 560 36.33 -25.12 -0.01
C ALA A 560 36.31 -26.24 1.03
N ALA A 561 36.73 -27.43 0.64
CA ALA A 561 36.91 -28.54 1.55
C ALA A 561 37.85 -28.09 2.68
N PRO A 562 37.54 -28.36 3.96
CA PRO A 562 38.43 -28.02 5.05
C PRO A 562 39.73 -28.82 4.88
N ALA A 563 40.85 -28.11 4.79
CA ALA A 563 42.19 -28.68 4.72
C ALA A 563 42.56 -29.34 6.07
N TRP A 564 42.17 -30.60 6.25
CA TRP A 564 42.77 -31.45 7.29
C TRP A 564 43.08 -32.88 6.81
N ALA A 565 43.09 -33.13 5.51
CA ALA A 565 43.56 -34.40 4.95
C ALA A 565 45.07 -34.36 4.65
N GLU A 566 45.89 -34.17 5.67
CA GLU A 566 47.29 -34.59 5.66
C GLU A 566 47.60 -35.28 6.99
N VAL A 567 47.40 -36.59 7.01
CA VAL A 567 48.00 -37.50 7.98
C VAL A 567 49.40 -37.80 7.45
N PRO A 568 50.49 -37.42 8.13
CA PRO A 568 51.82 -37.92 7.76
C PRO A 568 51.91 -39.38 8.19
N GLY A 569 52.17 -40.26 7.23
CA GLY A 569 52.63 -41.62 7.51
C GLY A 569 53.94 -41.56 8.30
N GLY A 570 53.94 -42.15 9.49
CA GLY A 570 55.15 -42.48 10.22
C GLY A 570 55.59 -43.87 9.80
N ASP A 571 56.70 -43.92 9.08
CA ASP A 571 57.47 -45.12 8.80
C ASP A 571 58.14 -45.67 10.07
N GLU A 572 58.33 -46.99 10.03
CA GLU A 572 59.05 -47.86 10.94
C GLU A 572 60.50 -47.39 11.22
N ALA A 573 60.85 -47.28 12.51
CA ALA A 573 62.13 -47.71 13.12
C ALA A 573 62.13 -47.44 14.63
#